data_AF-A0A9D3MER2-F1
#
_entry.id   AF-A0A9D3MER2-F1
#
_cell.length_a   1.000
_cell.length_b   1.000
_cell.length_c   1.000
_cell.angle_alpha   90.00
_cell.angle_beta   90.00
_cell.angle_gamma   90.00
#
_symmetry.space_group_name_H-M   'P 1'
#
loop_
_entity.id
_entity.type
_entity.pdbx_description
1 polymer ?
#
loop_
_entity_poly.entity_id
_entity_poly.type
_entity_poly.pdbx_seq_one_letter_code
_entity_poly.pdbx_strand_id
1 'polypeptide(L)' 'MASRAKPEGIRGALQAAHPDLRVLLNPQKPRRNSFEVTLLSEGKEVSLWSGIKKGPPRKLKFPEPAVLLSALEEALKSQ' A
#
# COMPACT_ATOMS: atom_id res chain seq x y z
N MET A 1 -7.58 -1.34 21.21
CA MET A 1 -6.55 -0.47 20.62
C MET A 1 -6.37 -0.88 19.17
N ALA A 2 -6.87 -0.10 18.20
CA ALA A 2 -6.65 -0.40 16.78
C ALA A 2 -5.49 0.47 16.31
N SER A 3 -4.29 -0.09 16.33
CA SER A 3 -3.07 0.58 15.88
C SER A 3 -3.21 0.90 14.40
N ARG A 4 -3.44 2.18 14.09
CA ARG A 4 -3.47 2.72 12.73
C ARG A 4 -2.18 2.30 12.02
N ALA A 5 -2.27 1.57 10.92
CA ALA A 5 -1.10 1.27 10.10
C ALA A 5 -0.46 2.59 9.67
N LYS A 6 0.77 2.83 10.12
CA LYS A 6 1.55 3.99 9.71
C LYS A 6 2.24 3.68 8.38
N PRO A 7 2.40 4.64 7.46
CA PRO A 7 3.07 4.44 6.19
C PRO A 7 4.45 3.77 6.34
N GLU A 8 5.17 4.09 7.41
CA GLU A 8 6.49 3.56 7.74
C GLU A 8 6.44 2.06 8.08
N GLY A 9 5.41 1.61 8.79
CA GLY A 9 5.23 0.20 9.12
C GLY A 9 4.93 -0.65 7.89
N ILE A 10 4.14 -0.12 6.97
CA ILE A 10 3.86 -0.76 5.68
C ILE A 10 5.13 -0.80 4.82
N ARG A 11 5.89 0.30 4.75
CA ARG A 11 7.18 0.32 4.05
C ARG A 11 8.13 -0.75 4.59
N GLY A 12 8.26 -0.85 5.91
CA GLY A 12 9.12 -1.85 6.54
C GLY A 12 8.71 -3.28 6.18
N ALA A 13 7.41 -3.57 6.20
CA ALA A 13 6.90 -4.89 5.82
C ALA A 13 7.17 -5.21 4.34
N LEU A 14 6.94 -4.25 3.43
CA LEU A 14 7.20 -4.42 1.99
C LEU A 14 8.68 -4.65 1.71
N GLN A 15 9.57 -3.89 2.36
CA GLN A 15 11.02 -4.03 2.20
C GLN A 15 11.56 -5.32 2.84
N ALA A 16 10.96 -5.79 3.93
CA ALA A 16 11.34 -7.06 4.54
C ALA A 16 10.95 -8.25 3.65
N ALA A 17 9.79 -8.19 2.99
CA ALA A 17 9.33 -9.22 2.07
C ALA A 17 10.07 -9.18 0.72
N HIS A 18 10.35 -7.99 0.20
CA HIS A 18 11.04 -7.78 -1.06
C HIS A 18 12.13 -6.69 -0.90
N PRO A 19 13.36 -7.07 -0.51
CA PRO A 19 14.45 -6.12 -0.25
C PRO A 19 14.82 -5.25 -1.45
N ASP A 20 14.67 -5.80 -2.66
CA ASP A 20 15.00 -5.11 -3.91
C ASP A 20 13.90 -4.13 -4.36
N LEU A 21 12.72 -4.15 -3.71
CA LEU A 21 11.59 -3.30 -4.08
C LEU A 21 11.83 -1.86 -3.58
N ARG A 22 11.87 -0.91 -4.52
CA ARG A 22 11.97 0.51 -4.18
C ARG A 22 10.63 1.06 -3.68
N VAL A 23 10.49 1.19 -2.36
CA VAL A 23 9.30 1.80 -1.75
C VAL A 23 9.48 3.31 -1.58
N LEU A 24 8.64 4.09 -2.27
CA LEU A 24 8.55 5.55 -2.11
C LEU A 24 7.35 5.90 -1.23
N LEU A 25 7.58 6.70 -0.18
CA LEU A 25 6.51 7.21 0.67
C LEU A 25 6.16 8.64 0.28
N ASN A 26 4.92 8.86 -0.16
CA ASN A 26 4.37 10.17 -0.48
C ASN A 26 5.36 11.06 -1.26
N PRO A 27 5.84 10.63 -2.44
CA PRO A 27 6.78 11.44 -3.24
C PRO A 27 6.17 12.80 -3.64
N GLN A 28 4.84 12.89 -3.62
CA GLN A 28 4.05 14.10 -3.77
C GLN A 28 3.20 14.34 -2.53
N LYS A 29 2.69 15.58 -2.38
CA LYS A 29 1.82 15.96 -1.26
C LYS A 29 0.65 14.97 -1.13
N PRO A 30 0.55 14.22 -0.01
CA PRO A 30 -0.41 13.15 0.10
C PRO A 30 -1.84 13.68 0.17
N ARG A 31 -2.77 12.91 -0.40
CA ARG A 31 -4.19 13.23 -0.33
C ARG A 31 -4.70 13.06 1.10
N ARG A 32 -5.46 14.05 1.58
CA ARG A 32 -6.05 14.02 2.92
C ARG A 32 -7.07 12.88 3.04
N ASN A 33 -7.01 12.14 4.16
CA ASN A 33 -7.99 11.12 4.56
C ASN A 33 -8.15 9.92 3.61
N SER A 34 -7.12 9.57 2.85
CA SER A 34 -7.03 8.33 2.09
C SER A 34 -5.66 7.68 2.29
N PHE A 35 -5.56 6.40 1.96
CA PHE A 35 -4.31 5.66 1.89
C PHE A 35 -4.32 4.91 0.57
N GLU A 36 -3.35 5.19 -0.28
CA GLU A 36 -3.27 4.64 -1.62
C GLU A 36 -1.91 3.97 -1.79
N VAL A 37 -1.90 2.79 -2.39
CA VAL A 37 -0.68 2.04 -2.69
C VAL A 37 -0.74 1.59 -4.14
N THR A 38 0.28 1.95 -4.89
CA THR A 38 0.42 1.61 -6.30
C THR A 38 1.76 0.91 -6.49
N LEU A 39 1.74 -0.22 -7.19
CA LEU A 39 2.93 -0.87 -7.71
C LEU A 39 3.18 -0.34 -9.12
N LEU A 40 4.39 0.15 -9.37
CA LEU A 40 4.85 0.45 -10.72
C LEU A 40 5.74 -0.72 -11.17
N SER A 41 5.32 -1.46 -12.18
CA SER A 41 6.12 -2.53 -12.77
C SER A 41 6.08 -2.50 -14.29
N GLU A 42 7.25 -2.57 -14.92
CA GLU A 42 7.43 -2.51 -16.39
C GLU A 42 6.67 -1.35 -17.06
N GLY A 43 6.59 -0.19 -16.39
CA GLY A 43 5.87 0.98 -16.88
C GLY A 43 4.34 0.90 -16.72
N LYS A 44 3.79 -0.16 -16.11
CA LYS A 44 2.38 -0.28 -15.75
C LYS A 44 2.15 0.04 -14.28
N GLU A 45 1.10 0.80 -14.01
CA GLU A 45 0.64 1.07 -12.64
C GLU A 45 -0.46 0.11 -12.24
N VAL A 46 -0.24 -0.63 -11.16
CA VAL A 46 -1.22 -1.54 -10.55
C VAL A 46 -1.60 -1.00 -9.18
N SER A 47 -2.88 -0.69 -8.99
CA SER A 47 -3.42 -0.21 -7.71
C SER A 47 -3.55 -1.39 -6.72
N LEU A 48 -2.60 -1.54 -5.80
CA LEU A 48 -2.64 -2.56 -4.74
C LEU A 48 -3.69 -2.25 -3.68
N TRP A 49 -3.89 -0.97 -3.36
CA TRP A 49 -4.92 -0.55 -2.40
C TRP A 49 -5.40 0.87 -2.65
N SER A 50 -6.71 1.06 -2.51
CA SER A 50 -7.32 2.39 -2.53
C SER A 50 -8.29 2.55 -1.35
N GLY A 51 -7.89 3.37 -0.38
CA GLY A 51 -8.74 3.78 0.74
C GLY A 51 -9.86 4.73 0.31
N ILE A 52 -9.77 5.34 -0.88
CA ILE A 52 -10.88 6.10 -1.49
C ILE A 52 -12.07 5.17 -1.75
N LYS A 53 -11.83 4.02 -2.39
CA LYS A 53 -12.86 3.05 -2.77
C LYS A 53 -13.57 2.39 -1.58
N LYS A 54 -12.96 2.44 -0.38
CA LYS A 54 -13.53 1.86 0.85
C LYS A 54 -14.60 2.74 1.52
N GLY A 55 -14.79 3.98 1.07
CA GLY A 55 -15.79 4.88 1.63
C GLY A 55 -15.57 5.24 3.11
N PRO A 56 -16.52 5.93 3.76
CA PRO A 56 -16.59 5.99 5.22
C PRO A 56 -16.87 4.57 5.76
N PRO A 57 -16.31 4.15 6.91
CA PRO A 57 -15.57 4.90 7.93
C PRO A 57 -14.04 4.89 7.75
N ARG A 58 -13.35 5.90 8.30
CA ARG A 58 -11.89 6.11 8.14
C ARG A 58 -11.03 4.88 8.46
N LYS A 59 -11.43 4.06 9.44
CA LYS A 59 -10.68 2.87 9.85
C LYS A 59 -10.49 1.87 8.70
N LEU A 60 -11.49 1.72 7.83
CA LEU A 60 -11.44 0.81 6.69
C LEU A 60 -10.55 1.31 5.54
N LYS A 61 -10.15 2.58 5.57
CA LYS A 61 -9.29 3.16 4.53
C LYS A 61 -7.83 2.80 4.70
N PHE A 62 -7.42 2.36 5.89
CA PHE A 62 -6.04 2.01 6.21
C PHE A 62 -5.94 0.49 6.29
N PRO A 63 -5.20 -0.15 5.37
CA PRO A 63 -5.06 -1.61 5.37
C PRO A 63 -4.11 -2.08 6.47
N GLU A 64 -4.20 -3.35 6.82
CA GLU A 64 -3.13 -4.04 7.54
C GLU A 64 -1.97 -4.37 6.58
N PRO A 65 -0.71 -4.45 7.07
CA PRO A 65 0.43 -4.79 6.22
C PRO A 65 0.26 -6.11 5.46
N ALA A 66 -0.32 -7.14 6.10
CA ALA A 66 -0.55 -8.44 5.49
C ALA A 66 -1.43 -8.35 4.23
N VAL A 67 -2.47 -7.51 4.25
CA VAL A 67 -3.37 -7.32 3.10
C VAL A 67 -2.63 -6.74 1.90
N LEU A 68 -1.70 -5.81 2.14
CA LEU A 68 -0.88 -5.23 1.07
C LEU A 68 0.17 -6.21 0.54
N LEU A 69 0.74 -7.05 1.40
CA LEU A 69 1.69 -8.08 0.98
C LEU A 69 1.00 -9.11 0.08
N SER A 70 -0.19 -9.60 0.45
CA SER A 70 -0.95 -10.51 -0.41
C SER A 70 -1.28 -9.88 -1.77
N ALA A 71 -1.75 -8.62 -1.77
CA ALA A 71 -2.01 -7.90 -3.02
C ALA A 71 -0.76 -7.70 -3.87
N LEU A 72 0.40 -7.44 -3.24
CA LEU A 72 1.68 -7.34 -3.93
C LEU A 72 2.07 -8.67 -4.56
N GLU A 73 2.01 -9.77 -3.83
CA GLU A 73 2.33 -11.10 -4.36
C GLU A 73 1.43 -11.49 -5.54
N GLU A 74 0.12 -11.21 -5.45
CA GLU A 74 -0.81 -11.44 -6.55
C GLU A 74 -0.47 -10.60 -7.79
N ALA A 75 -0.10 -9.33 -7.58
CA ALA A 75 0.31 -8.45 -8.67
C ALA A 75 1.62 -8.89 -9.33
N LEU A 76 2.58 -9.40 -8.54
CA LEU A 76 3.86 -9.93 -9.05
C LEU A 76 3.69 -11.27 -9.79
N LYS A 77 2.72 -12.11 -9.40
CA LYS A 77 2.40 -13.38 -10.09
C LYS A 77 1.65 -13.17 -11.41
N SER A 78 0.97 -12.04 -11.55
CA SER A 78 0.14 -11.70 -12.72
C SER A 78 0.92 -10.92 -13.79
N GLN A 79 2.24 -10.85 -13.67
CA GLN A 79 3.14 -10.27 -14.68
C GLN A 79 3.64 -11.30 -15.67
#